data_AF-A0A5J4VYR0-F1
#
_entry.id   AF-A0A5J4VYR0-F1
#
_cell.length_a   1.000
_cell.length_b   1.000
_cell.length_c   1.000
_cell.angle_alpha   90.00
_cell.angle_beta   90.00
_cell.angle_gamma   90.00
#
_symmetry.space_group_name_H-M   'P 1'
#
loop_
_entity.id
_entity.type
_entity.pdbx_description
1 polymer ?
#
loop_
_entity_poly.entity_id
_entity_poly.type
_entity_poly.pdbx_seq_one_letter_code
_entity_poly.pdbx_strand_id
1 'polypeptide(L)'
;MTVPSDCNVINGLPGLGSDILLDVLSEFRLVPDAASFFGINSKTLNLKNHARFCRIVETLYYPINILNLNPDIQNITDIDGIQKMISNLRSNYNCISLDQVLEDGIWQMECEFKDTRYYSTVGIVRDSYEIPINDMPEICLELCAMKEHQSKEMLHTAIIRLQDKNLIH
;
A
#
# COMPACT_ATOMS: atom_id res chain seq x y z
N MET A 1 -3.69 25.03 38.86
CA MET A 1 -4.33 24.49 37.64
C MET A 1 -4.43 22.98 37.81
N THR A 2 -5.63 22.44 37.97
CA THR A 2 -5.87 21.00 37.95
C THR A 2 -5.91 20.56 36.48
N VAL A 3 -5.02 19.64 36.10
CA VAL A 3 -5.03 19.03 34.77
C VAL A 3 -6.40 18.37 34.58
N PRO A 4 -7.14 18.67 33.50
CA PRO A 4 -8.45 18.06 33.24
C PRO A 4 -8.31 16.53 33.22
N SER A 5 -9.04 15.83 34.09
CA SER A 5 -9.04 14.37 34.22
C SER A 5 -9.57 13.65 32.98
N ASP A 6 -10.33 14.36 32.17
CA ASP A 6 -11.17 13.78 31.12
C ASP A 6 -10.37 13.39 29.86
N CYS A 7 -9.09 13.79 29.80
CA CYS A 7 -8.14 13.41 28.75
C CYS A 7 -6.99 12.53 29.27
N ASN A 8 -6.97 12.19 30.57
CA ASN A 8 -5.87 11.44 31.17
C ASN A 8 -6.14 9.94 31.08
N VAL A 9 -5.75 9.33 29.96
CA VAL A 9 -5.52 7.87 29.94
C VAL A 9 -4.51 7.57 31.06
N ILE A 10 -4.91 6.79 32.05
CA ILE A 10 -4.06 6.45 33.20
C ILE A 10 -2.77 5.79 32.66
N ASN A 11 -1.61 6.36 32.95
CA ASN A 11 -0.28 5.97 32.42
C ASN A 11 -0.01 6.30 30.94
N GLY A 12 -0.79 7.17 30.31
CA GLY A 12 -0.58 7.58 28.91
C GLY A 12 -0.79 6.42 27.92
N LEU A 13 -0.03 6.41 26.82
CA LEU A 13 -0.10 5.39 25.77
C LEU A 13 -0.02 3.93 26.31
N PRO A 14 0.91 3.57 27.23
CA PRO A 14 0.94 2.25 27.88
C PRO A 14 -0.30 1.89 28.74
N GLY A 15 -1.20 2.84 28.96
CA GLY A 15 -2.46 2.70 29.67
C GLY A 15 -3.64 2.26 28.81
N LEU A 16 -3.52 2.32 27.48
CA LEU A 16 -4.62 2.05 26.54
C LEU A 16 -5.02 0.57 26.43
N GLY A 17 -4.22 -0.35 27.00
CA GLY A 17 -4.46 -1.80 26.89
C GLY A 17 -3.98 -2.38 25.55
N SER A 18 -3.90 -3.71 25.48
CA SER A 18 -3.34 -4.40 24.32
C SER A 18 -4.15 -4.17 23.05
N ASP A 19 -5.48 -4.09 23.15
CA ASP A 19 -6.31 -4.04 21.96
C ASP A 19 -6.15 -2.73 21.19
N ILE A 20 -6.20 -1.60 21.90
CA ILE A 20 -6.00 -0.28 21.31
C ILE A 20 -4.56 -0.12 20.81
N LEU A 21 -3.57 -0.66 21.54
CA LEU A 21 -2.18 -0.59 21.10
C LEU A 21 -1.93 -1.41 19.83
N LEU A 22 -2.67 -2.51 19.61
CA LEU A 22 -2.63 -3.28 18.37
C LEU A 22 -3.32 -2.55 17.23
N ASP A 23 -4.43 -1.84 17.49
CA ASP A 23 -5.09 -1.02 16.47
C ASP A 23 -4.19 0.16 16.05
N VAL A 24 -3.46 0.78 17.00
CA VAL A 24 -2.42 1.77 16.68
C VAL A 24 -1.27 1.11 15.89
N LEU A 25 -0.90 -0.12 16.25
CA LEU A 25 0.17 -0.84 15.55
C LEU A 25 -0.19 -1.13 14.09
N SER A 26 -1.45 -1.46 13.79
CA SER A 26 -1.91 -1.73 12.43
C SER A 26 -1.90 -0.51 11.52
N GLU A 27 -1.83 0.70 12.08
CA GLU A 27 -1.77 1.94 11.31
C GLU A 27 -0.33 2.35 10.93
N PHE A 28 0.70 1.68 11.48
CA PHE A 28 2.07 1.95 11.04
C PHE A 28 2.23 1.57 9.57
N ARG A 29 3.01 2.36 8.86
CA ARG A 29 3.31 2.13 7.43
C ARG A 29 4.74 1.65 7.21
N LEU A 30 5.63 1.95 8.16
CA LEU A 30 7.04 1.61 8.11
C LEU A 30 7.37 0.60 9.21
N VAL A 31 8.03 -0.49 8.82
CA VAL A 31 8.61 -1.44 9.78
C VAL A 31 9.54 -0.74 10.78
N PRO A 32 10.41 0.23 10.40
CA PRO A 32 11.19 1.00 11.36
C PRO A 32 10.37 1.72 12.44
N ASP A 33 9.19 2.25 12.10
CA ASP A 33 8.35 2.98 13.03
C ASP A 33 7.65 2.02 13.99
N ALA A 34 7.15 0.88 13.48
CA ALA A 34 6.62 -0.20 14.30
C ALA A 34 7.69 -0.79 15.23
N ALA A 35 8.93 -0.98 14.75
CA ALA A 35 10.05 -1.44 15.55
C ALA A 35 10.41 -0.44 16.66
N SER A 36 10.43 0.86 16.33
CA SER A 36 10.59 1.94 17.30
C SER A 36 9.51 1.90 18.38
N PHE A 37 8.25 1.71 17.99
CA PHE A 37 7.12 1.58 18.91
C PHE A 37 7.30 0.41 19.90
N PHE A 38 7.86 -0.71 19.46
CA PHE A 38 8.21 -1.84 20.34
C PHE A 38 9.40 -1.58 21.25
N GLY A 39 10.40 -0.85 20.76
CA GLY A 39 11.63 -0.57 21.50
C GLY A 39 11.44 0.36 22.70
N ILE A 40 10.34 1.10 22.77
CA ILE A 40 10.11 2.14 23.78
C ILE A 40 9.60 1.57 25.11
N ASN A 41 8.86 0.45 25.13
CA ASN A 41 8.19 -0.01 26.35
C ASN A 41 8.02 -1.54 26.42
N SER A 42 8.19 -2.12 27.62
CA SER A 42 7.98 -3.55 27.86
C SER A 42 6.54 -4.03 27.61
N LYS A 43 5.53 -3.17 27.85
CA LYS A 43 4.13 -3.46 27.54
C LYS A 43 3.87 -3.50 26.04
N THR A 44 4.45 -2.57 25.25
CA THR A 44 4.32 -2.63 23.79
C THR A 44 5.07 -3.82 23.24
N LEU A 45 6.26 -4.14 23.77
CA LEU A 45 7.00 -5.36 23.42
C LEU A 45 6.19 -6.64 23.64
N ASN A 46 5.35 -6.70 24.67
CA ASN A 46 4.49 -7.86 24.95
C ASN A 46 3.39 -8.08 23.91
N LEU A 47 3.06 -7.09 23.08
CA LEU A 47 2.06 -7.26 22.01
C LEU A 47 2.50 -8.32 20.99
N LYS A 48 3.81 -8.60 20.87
CA LYS A 48 4.34 -9.67 20.00
C LYS A 48 3.76 -11.06 20.32
N ASN A 49 3.27 -11.26 21.54
CA ASN A 49 2.69 -12.52 22.00
C ASN A 49 1.17 -12.57 21.74
N HIS A 50 0.57 -11.49 21.27
CA HIS A 50 -0.86 -11.42 20.99
C HIS A 50 -1.20 -12.12 19.67
N ALA A 51 -2.32 -12.84 19.61
CA ALA A 51 -2.72 -13.59 18.41
C ALA A 51 -2.86 -12.70 17.14
N ARG A 52 -3.28 -11.43 17.32
CA ARG A 52 -3.39 -10.44 16.22
C ARG A 52 -2.04 -9.93 15.69
N PHE A 53 -0.94 -10.11 16.42
CA PHE A 53 0.35 -9.51 16.05
C PHE A 53 0.88 -10.00 14.70
N CYS A 54 0.83 -11.30 14.44
CA CYS A 54 1.33 -11.87 13.19
C CYS A 54 0.63 -11.25 11.97
N ARG A 55 -0.71 -11.10 12.03
CA ARG A 55 -1.50 -10.47 10.97
C ARG A 55 -1.08 -9.02 10.72
N ILE A 56 -0.82 -8.26 11.78
CA ILE A 56 -0.37 -6.87 11.65
C ILE A 56 1.02 -6.79 11.02
N VAL A 57 1.96 -7.65 11.43
CA VAL A 57 3.30 -7.68 10.84
C VAL A 57 3.26 -8.06 9.36
N GLU A 58 2.37 -8.98 8.96
CA GLU A 58 2.15 -9.32 7.55
C GLU A 58 1.71 -8.09 6.73
N THR A 59 0.79 -7.26 7.27
CA THR A 59 0.37 -6.02 6.60
C THR A 59 1.46 -4.96 6.51
N LEU A 60 2.42 -4.94 7.46
CA LEU A 60 3.57 -4.03 7.44
C LEU A 60 4.63 -4.41 6.40
N TYR A 61 4.59 -5.65 5.88
CA TYR A 61 5.57 -6.20 4.96
C TYR A 61 4.94 -6.56 3.62
N TYR A 62 4.26 -5.60 2.98
CA TYR A 62 3.78 -5.75 1.61
C TYR A 62 4.63 -4.93 0.64
N PRO A 63 5.74 -5.50 0.11
CA PRO A 63 6.59 -4.79 -0.84
C PRO A 63 5.85 -4.60 -2.16
N ILE A 64 5.67 -3.34 -2.57
CA ILE A 64 5.12 -3.00 -3.88
C ILE A 64 6.22 -3.21 -4.92
N ASN A 65 6.13 -4.30 -5.68
CA ASN A 65 7.03 -4.53 -6.81
C ASN A 65 6.34 -4.16 -8.12
N ILE A 66 7.03 -3.38 -8.96
CA ILE A 66 6.52 -2.85 -10.22
C ILE A 66 7.33 -3.42 -11.38
N LEU A 67 6.64 -4.04 -12.31
CA LEU A 67 7.17 -4.45 -13.59
C LEU A 67 7.17 -3.25 -14.54
N ASN A 68 8.37 -2.73 -14.81
CA ASN A 68 8.56 -1.71 -15.82
C ASN A 68 8.56 -2.35 -17.21
N LEU A 69 7.45 -2.20 -17.93
CA LEU A 69 7.30 -2.75 -19.28
C LEU A 69 8.07 -1.95 -20.33
N ASN A 70 8.53 -0.72 -20.02
CA ASN A 70 9.25 0.12 -20.96
C ASN A 70 10.32 0.98 -20.26
N PRO A 71 11.46 0.38 -19.86
CA PRO A 71 12.49 1.05 -19.06
C PRO A 71 13.18 2.22 -19.77
N ASP A 72 13.15 2.28 -21.09
CA ASP A 72 13.79 3.34 -21.86
C ASP A 72 13.04 4.69 -21.78
N ILE A 73 11.77 4.67 -21.37
CA ILE A 73 10.90 5.85 -21.35
C ILE A 73 10.28 6.13 -19.97
N GLN A 74 10.58 5.31 -18.96
CA GLN A 74 10.08 5.45 -17.60
C GLN A 74 11.18 5.23 -16.56
N ASN A 75 11.18 6.05 -15.52
CA ASN A 75 12.00 5.87 -14.34
C ASN A 75 11.13 5.51 -13.14
N ILE A 76 11.61 4.57 -12.31
CA ILE A 76 10.95 4.17 -11.06
C ILE A 76 11.87 4.52 -9.91
N THR A 77 11.35 5.28 -8.95
CA THR A 77 12.07 5.67 -7.74
C THR A 77 11.27 5.28 -6.50
N ASP A 78 11.94 4.69 -5.52
CA ASP A 78 11.36 4.45 -4.20
C ASP A 78 11.20 5.76 -3.42
N ILE A 79 10.02 5.96 -2.85
CA ILE A 79 9.71 7.04 -1.90
C ILE A 79 9.45 6.40 -0.54
N ASP A 80 10.37 6.66 0.38
CA ASP A 80 10.32 6.23 1.79
C ASP A 80 10.10 4.73 2.01
N GLY A 81 10.32 3.88 0.99
CA GLY A 81 10.11 2.43 1.05
C GLY A 81 8.65 1.96 1.07
N ILE A 82 7.67 2.88 0.99
CA ILE A 82 6.22 2.56 1.01
C ILE A 82 5.58 2.82 -0.35
N GLN A 83 6.13 3.77 -1.10
CA GLN A 83 5.56 4.25 -2.34
C GLN A 83 6.58 4.13 -3.45
N LYS A 84 6.09 3.90 -4.66
CA LYS A 84 6.89 3.98 -5.88
C LYS A 84 6.41 5.20 -6.65
N MET A 85 7.34 6.07 -7.04
CA MET A 85 7.07 7.13 -8.00
C MET A 85 7.55 6.69 -9.38
N ILE A 86 6.68 6.91 -10.36
CA ILE A 86 6.93 6.57 -11.75
C ILE A 86 6.97 7.88 -12.51
N SER A 87 8.05 8.12 -13.22
CA SER A 87 8.25 9.33 -13.99
C SER A 87 8.42 8.99 -15.46
N ASN A 88 7.57 9.56 -16.29
CA ASN A 88 7.68 9.45 -17.73
C ASN A 88 8.80 10.37 -18.23
N LEU A 89 9.79 9.80 -18.92
CA LEU A 89 10.91 10.53 -19.52
C LEU A 89 10.55 11.11 -20.89
N ARG A 90 9.49 10.61 -21.53
CA ARG A 90 9.00 11.03 -22.85
C ARG A 90 7.47 11.12 -22.86
N SER A 91 6.93 11.94 -23.76
CA SER A 91 5.48 12.16 -23.94
C SER A 91 4.80 11.04 -24.74
N ASN A 92 5.02 9.79 -24.33
CA ASN A 92 4.46 8.60 -24.97
C ASN A 92 3.45 7.92 -24.05
N TYR A 93 2.59 7.09 -24.62
CA TYR A 93 1.73 6.20 -23.83
C TYR A 93 2.58 5.17 -23.11
N ASN A 94 2.21 4.94 -21.86
CA ASN A 94 2.98 4.14 -20.92
C ASN A 94 2.04 3.21 -20.17
N CYS A 95 2.57 2.05 -19.82
CA CYS A 95 1.89 1.10 -18.96
C CYS A 95 2.91 0.52 -17.98
N ILE A 96 2.45 0.30 -16.76
CA ILE A 96 3.15 -0.46 -15.74
C ILE A 96 2.24 -1.54 -15.19
N SER A 97 2.84 -2.65 -14.78
CA SER A 97 2.12 -3.72 -14.08
C SER A 97 2.69 -3.85 -12.69
N LEU A 98 1.84 -4.18 -11.72
CA LEU A 98 2.34 -4.78 -10.49
C LEU A 98 2.86 -6.18 -10.81
N ASP A 99 3.93 -6.58 -10.13
CA ASP A 99 4.40 -7.97 -10.11
C ASP A 99 3.48 -8.85 -9.28
N GLN A 100 2.82 -8.24 -8.28
CA GLN A 100 1.93 -8.92 -7.38
C GLN A 100 0.63 -9.35 -8.07
N VAL A 101 0.29 -10.62 -7.91
CA VAL A 101 -1.02 -11.17 -8.25
C VAL A 101 -1.93 -11.06 -7.03
N LEU A 102 -3.09 -10.43 -7.21
CA LEU A 102 -4.14 -10.32 -6.21
C LEU A 102 -4.79 -11.70 -6.04
N GLU A 103 -4.54 -12.33 -4.89
CA GLU A 103 -5.16 -13.60 -4.47
C GLU A 103 -6.54 -13.37 -3.82
N ASP A 104 -7.17 -14.44 -3.34
CA ASP A 104 -8.47 -14.37 -2.67
C ASP A 104 -8.44 -13.41 -1.49
N GLY A 105 -9.04 -12.24 -1.66
CA GLY A 105 -9.30 -11.36 -0.55
C GLY A 105 -9.81 -9.97 -0.89
N ILE A 106 -9.65 -9.03 0.04
CA ILE A 106 -9.99 -7.62 -0.15
C ILE A 106 -8.71 -6.85 -0.29
N TRP A 107 -8.46 -6.38 -1.51
CA TRP A 107 -7.29 -5.58 -1.81
C TRP A 107 -7.65 -4.10 -1.87
N GLN A 108 -6.77 -3.25 -1.37
CA GLN A 108 -6.84 -1.82 -1.57
C GLN A 108 -5.62 -1.38 -2.36
N MET A 109 -5.87 -0.61 -3.44
CA MET A 109 -4.84 0.16 -4.11
C MET A 109 -5.18 1.66 -4.14
N GLU A 110 -4.18 2.51 -3.92
CA GLU A 110 -4.21 3.96 -4.20
C GLU A 110 -3.29 4.16 -5.45
N CYS A 111 -3.34 5.19 -6.35
CA CYS A 111 -2.34 5.43 -7.48
C CYS A 111 -2.06 6.89 -8.10
N GLU A 112 -1.06 7.75 -7.78
CA GLU A 112 -1.14 9.26 -7.95
C GLU A 112 -0.75 9.79 -9.30
N PHE A 113 -1.64 10.60 -9.86
CA PHE A 113 -1.47 11.25 -11.14
C PHE A 113 -1.16 12.72 -10.92
N LYS A 114 0.10 13.10 -11.19
CA LYS A 114 0.57 14.49 -11.21
C LYS A 114 1.06 14.83 -12.61
N ASP A 115 0.81 16.07 -13.02
CA ASP A 115 1.29 16.62 -14.29
C ASP A 115 0.89 15.81 -15.54
N THR A 116 -0.29 15.19 -15.50
CA THR A 116 -0.79 14.35 -16.60
C THR A 116 -1.41 15.23 -17.69
N ARG A 117 -0.87 15.14 -18.91
CA ARG A 117 -1.36 15.91 -20.07
C ARG A 117 -2.61 15.31 -20.71
N TYR A 118 -2.76 14.00 -20.59
CA TYR A 118 -3.83 13.24 -21.21
C TYR A 118 -4.55 12.41 -20.14
N TYR A 119 -5.06 11.25 -20.51
CA TYR A 119 -5.78 10.37 -19.61
C TYR A 119 -4.81 9.50 -18.79
N SER A 120 -5.23 9.17 -17.58
CA SER A 120 -4.52 8.23 -16.73
C SER A 120 -5.52 7.27 -16.10
N THR A 121 -5.19 5.99 -16.14
CA THR A 121 -6.15 4.92 -15.89
C THR A 121 -5.56 3.88 -14.94
N VAL A 122 -6.42 3.33 -14.10
CA VAL A 122 -6.08 2.18 -13.25
C VAL A 122 -7.00 1.05 -13.63
N GLY A 123 -6.45 -0.15 -13.77
CA GLY A 123 -7.23 -1.33 -14.16
C GLY A 123 -6.74 -2.61 -13.51
N ILE A 124 -7.56 -3.65 -13.61
CA ILE A 124 -7.23 -5.01 -13.19
C ILE A 124 -7.32 -5.92 -14.42
N VAL A 125 -6.29 -6.71 -14.64
CA VAL A 125 -6.20 -7.70 -15.72
C VAL A 125 -6.03 -9.09 -15.14
N ARG A 126 -6.34 -10.12 -15.91
CA ARG A 126 -6.03 -11.49 -15.49
C ARG A 126 -4.52 -11.68 -15.45
N ASP A 127 -4.00 -12.46 -14.50
CA ASP A 127 -2.57 -12.77 -14.48
C ASP A 127 -2.08 -13.39 -15.80
N SER A 128 -2.93 -14.19 -16.46
CA SER A 128 -2.65 -14.77 -17.77
C SER A 128 -2.66 -13.78 -18.95
N TYR A 129 -2.99 -12.50 -18.72
CA TYR A 129 -3.07 -11.50 -19.78
C TYR A 129 -1.72 -10.79 -19.95
N GLU A 130 -1.11 -10.97 -21.11
CA GLU A 130 0.10 -10.23 -21.49
C GLU A 130 -0.28 -8.83 -21.95
N ILE A 131 0.20 -7.83 -21.24
CA ILE A 131 -0.05 -6.42 -21.57
C ILE A 131 0.81 -6.06 -22.80
N PRO A 132 0.20 -5.64 -23.92
CA PRO A 132 0.95 -5.33 -25.14
C PRO A 132 1.81 -4.08 -24.94
N ILE A 133 3.10 -4.22 -25.24
CA ILE A 133 4.08 -3.15 -25.20
C ILE A 133 4.08 -2.54 -26.61
N ASN A 134 3.50 -1.35 -26.77
CA ASN A 134 3.45 -0.51 -28.00
C ASN A 134 2.22 -0.63 -28.93
N ASP A 135 1.37 -1.66 -28.79
CA ASP A 135 0.07 -1.75 -29.49
C ASP A 135 -1.09 -1.53 -28.50
N MET A 136 -1.03 -0.43 -27.75
CA MET A 136 -2.13 -0.06 -26.87
C MET A 136 -3.32 0.39 -27.74
N PRO A 137 -4.51 -0.25 -27.66
CA PRO A 137 -5.71 0.31 -28.26
C PRO A 137 -5.94 1.70 -27.68
N GLU A 138 -6.54 2.62 -28.46
CA GLU A 138 -6.82 4.04 -28.14
C GLU A 138 -7.51 4.32 -26.77
N ILE A 139 -7.83 3.27 -26.03
CA ILE A 139 -8.55 3.27 -24.75
C ILE A 139 -7.59 3.12 -23.56
N CYS A 140 -6.35 2.68 -23.74
CA CYS A 140 -5.37 2.61 -22.66
C CYS A 140 -4.43 3.81 -22.72
N LEU A 141 -4.53 4.66 -21.72
CA LEU A 141 -3.74 5.85 -21.52
C LEU A 141 -3.24 5.81 -20.07
N GLU A 142 -1.92 5.80 -19.89
CA GLU A 142 -1.21 5.65 -18.62
C GLU A 142 -1.88 4.63 -17.69
N LEU A 143 -1.81 3.34 -18.07
CA LEU A 143 -2.46 2.27 -17.33
C LEU A 143 -1.53 1.74 -16.21
N CYS A 144 -2.02 1.81 -14.97
CA CYS A 144 -1.51 0.98 -13.88
C CYS A 144 -2.38 -0.27 -13.80
N ALA A 145 -1.84 -1.42 -14.20
CA ALA A 145 -2.56 -2.69 -14.20
C ALA A 145 -2.20 -3.54 -12.97
N MET A 146 -3.21 -3.96 -12.21
CA MET A 146 -3.10 -5.02 -11.21
C MET A 146 -3.42 -6.36 -11.86
N LYS A 147 -2.79 -7.44 -11.40
CA LYS A 147 -3.10 -8.80 -11.90
C LYS A 147 -4.02 -9.50 -10.91
N GLU A 148 -5.11 -10.11 -11.36
CA GLU A 148 -6.04 -10.85 -10.50
C GLU A 148 -6.33 -12.23 -11.08
N HIS A 149 -6.64 -13.19 -10.21
CA HIS A 149 -7.02 -14.54 -10.62
C HIS A 149 -8.48 -14.60 -11.16
N GLN A 150 -9.39 -13.72 -10.72
CA GLN A 150 -10.79 -13.58 -11.19
C GLN A 150 -11.36 -12.16 -11.03
N SER A 151 -11.97 -11.58 -12.08
CA SER A 151 -12.36 -10.15 -12.18
C SER A 151 -13.27 -9.59 -11.09
N LYS A 152 -12.91 -8.43 -10.51
CA LYS A 152 -13.83 -7.50 -9.81
C LYS A 152 -13.58 -6.01 -10.10
N GLU A 153 -14.63 -5.18 -9.96
CA GLU A 153 -14.61 -3.73 -10.22
C GLU A 153 -14.01 -2.91 -9.07
N MET A 154 -13.35 -1.78 -9.38
CA MET A 154 -12.98 -0.75 -8.40
C MET A 154 -13.01 0.68 -8.98
N LEU A 155 -13.29 1.67 -8.12
CA LEU A 155 -13.42 3.10 -8.41
C LEU A 155 -12.08 3.87 -8.25
N HIS A 156 -11.93 4.94 -9.04
CA HIS A 156 -10.73 5.78 -9.23
C HIS A 156 -10.24 6.57 -8.00
N THR A 157 -8.90 6.70 -7.81
CA THR A 157 -8.05 7.85 -7.33
C THR A 157 -6.70 7.27 -6.83
N ALA A 158 -5.76 8.10 -6.35
CA ALA A 158 -4.44 8.07 -6.92
C ALA A 158 -3.24 8.49 -5.96
N ILE A 159 -2.41 7.59 -5.32
CA ILE A 159 -0.93 7.41 -4.93
C ILE A 159 -0.60 5.89 -4.90
N ILE A 160 0.40 5.26 -5.57
CA ILE A 160 0.55 3.75 -5.56
C ILE A 160 0.83 3.18 -4.16
N ARG A 161 -0.18 2.55 -3.53
CA ARG A 161 -0.09 1.78 -2.26
C ARG A 161 -0.92 0.52 -2.35
N LEU A 162 -0.46 -0.62 -1.81
CA LEU A 162 -1.23 -1.87 -1.72
C LEU A 162 -1.39 -2.31 -0.27
N GLN A 163 -2.60 -2.75 0.10
CA GLN A 163 -2.90 -3.36 1.40
C GLN A 163 -3.95 -4.47 1.25
N ASP A 164 -3.75 -5.62 1.90
CA ASP A 164 -4.81 -6.63 2.09
C ASP A 164 -5.61 -6.32 3.36
N LYS A 165 -6.93 -6.18 3.23
CA LYS A 165 -7.86 -5.84 4.32
C LYS A 165 -8.46 -7.06 5.01
N ASN A 166 -8.31 -8.27 4.48
CA ASN A 166 -8.87 -9.47 5.11
C ASN A 166 -8.16 -9.89 6.40
N LEU A 167 -7.04 -9.27 6.72
CA LEU A 167 -6.24 -9.54 7.91
C LEU A 167 -6.72 -8.76 9.16
N ILE A 168 -7.70 -7.85 9.03
CA ILE A 168 -8.05 -6.86 10.07
C ILE A 168 -9.36 -7.18 10.85
N HIS A 169 -10.05 -8.29 10.58
CA HIS A 169 -11.28 -8.68 11.32
C HIS A 169 -11.13 -9.93 12.20
#